data_AF-A0A2E3XXK8-F1
#
_entry.id   AF-A0A2E3XXK8-F1
#
_cell.length_a   1.000
_cell.length_b   1.000
_cell.length_c   1.000
_cell.angle_alpha   90.00
_cell.angle_beta   90.00
_cell.angle_gamma   90.00
#
_symmetry.space_group_name_H-M   'P 1'
#
loop_
_entity.id
_entity.type
_entity.pdbx_description
1 polymer ?
#
loop_
_entity_poly.entity_id
_entity_poly.type
_entity_poly.pdbx_seq_one_letter_code
_entity_poly.pdbx_strand_id
1 'polypeptide(L)'
;MKIGIAILLSLFMTLSVFAKTKKGKNVVIKYKKYESFDLGNLEIEGKIIAPGDLSVKERSRRTFSRALFEREQFDAEVRKDIQNLR
;
A
#
# COMPACT_ATOMS: atom_id res chain seq x y z
N MET A 1 -14.46 -23.37 34.60
CA MET A 1 -13.63 -22.99 33.44
C MET A 1 -13.95 -23.76 32.16
N LYS A 2 -14.02 -25.10 32.19
CA LYS A 2 -14.24 -25.92 30.97
C LYS A 2 -15.54 -25.62 30.22
N ILE A 3 -16.64 -25.37 30.93
CA ILE A 3 -17.95 -25.03 30.35
C ILE A 3 -17.94 -23.64 29.68
N GLY A 4 -17.27 -22.66 30.31
CA GLY A 4 -17.13 -21.32 29.72
C GLY A 4 -16.30 -21.32 28.44
N ILE A 5 -15.26 -22.17 28.38
CA ILE A 5 -14.45 -22.38 27.17
C ILE A 5 -15.29 -23.01 26.05
N ALA A 6 -16.16 -23.97 26.38
CA ALA A 6 -17.06 -24.59 25.40
C ALA A 6 -18.09 -23.60 24.83
N ILE A 7 -18.62 -22.70 25.66
CA ILE A 7 -19.54 -21.63 25.23
C ILE A 7 -18.82 -20.59 24.37
N LEU A 8 -17.57 -20.25 24.70
CA LEU A 8 -16.75 -19.34 23.90
C LEU A 8 -16.46 -19.94 22.52
N LEU A 9 -16.12 -21.23 22.46
CA LEU A 9 -15.87 -21.96 21.21
C LEU A 9 -17.12 -22.06 20.33
N SER A 10 -18.31 -22.25 20.92
CA SER A 10 -19.55 -22.30 20.15
C SER A 10 -19.91 -20.93 19.54
N LEU A 11 -19.59 -19.83 20.23
CA LEU A 11 -19.81 -18.47 19.73
C LEU A 11 -18.95 -18.17 18.49
N PHE A 12 -17.68 -18.58 18.49
CA PHE A 12 -16.77 -18.35 17.36
C PHE A 12 -17.20 -19.08 16.07
N MET A 13 -17.87 -20.23 16.17
CA MET A 13 -18.35 -20.97 14.99
C MET A 13 -19.41 -20.21 14.18
N THR A 14 -20.19 -19.31 14.82
CA THR A 14 -21.29 -18.58 14.17
C THR A 14 -20.84 -17.47 13.22
N LEU A 15 -19.59 -16.99 13.34
CA LEU A 15 -19.05 -15.89 12.53
C LEU A 15 -18.84 -16.27 11.06
N SER A 16 -18.68 -17.57 10.75
CA SER A 16 -18.41 -18.06 9.40
C SER A 16 -19.64 -18.11 8.48
N VAL A 17 -20.85 -18.05 9.06
CA VAL A 17 -22.12 -18.18 8.32
C VAL A 17 -22.49 -16.88 7.60
N PHE A 18 -22.16 -15.72 8.18
CA PHE A 18 -22.52 -14.41 7.62
C PHE A 18 -21.64 -13.93 6.45
N ALA A 19 -20.52 -14.62 6.16
CA ALA A 19 -19.58 -14.21 5.11
C ALA A 19 -20.03 -14.56 3.66
N LYS A 20 -21.09 -15.36 3.48
CA LYS A 20 -21.47 -15.92 2.16
C LYS A 20 -22.47 -15.06 1.35
N THR A 21 -22.93 -13.93 1.86
CA THR A 21 -24.06 -13.17 1.29
C THR A 21 -23.73 -12.24 0.12
N LYS A 22 -22.46 -12.14 -0.32
CA LYS A 22 -22.10 -11.32 -1.51
C LYS A 22 -21.97 -12.10 -2.83
N LYS A 23 -22.36 -13.38 -2.88
CA LYS A 23 -22.28 -14.21 -4.11
C LYS A 23 -23.42 -14.01 -5.13
N GLY A 24 -24.35 -13.07 -4.91
CA GLY A 24 -25.56 -12.94 -5.74
C GLY A 24 -25.86 -11.54 -6.29
N LYS A 25 -25.02 -10.54 -6.04
CA LYS A 25 -25.20 -9.24 -6.70
C LYS A 25 -24.51 -9.32 -8.06
N ASN A 26 -25.30 -9.36 -9.13
CA ASN A 26 -24.83 -9.15 -10.49
C ASN A 26 -24.24 -7.72 -10.59
N VAL A 27 -22.97 -7.57 -10.22
CA VAL A 27 -22.24 -6.32 -10.39
C VAL A 27 -21.88 -6.22 -11.86
N VAL A 28 -22.73 -5.57 -12.65
CA VAL A 28 -22.44 -5.27 -14.06
C VAL A 28 -21.44 -4.13 -14.10
N ILE A 29 -20.14 -4.47 -14.18
CA ILE A 29 -19.06 -3.50 -14.36
C ILE A 29 -19.11 -3.00 -15.81
N LYS A 30 -19.64 -1.78 -16.02
CA LYS A 30 -19.62 -1.12 -17.33
C LYS A 30 -18.33 -0.30 -17.43
N TYR A 31 -17.44 -0.70 -18.33
CA TYR A 31 -16.27 0.11 -18.67
C TYR A 31 -16.70 1.36 -19.45
N LYS A 32 -16.10 2.51 -19.12
CA LYS A 32 -16.29 3.75 -19.89
C LYS A 32 -15.79 3.50 -21.32
N LYS A 33 -16.67 3.67 -22.30
CA LYS A 33 -16.31 3.57 -23.73
C LYS A 33 -15.42 4.77 -24.10
N TYR A 34 -14.49 4.57 -25.03
CA TYR A 34 -13.65 5.64 -25.55
C TYR A 34 -14.51 6.77 -26.10
N GLU A 35 -14.36 7.96 -25.52
CA GLU A 35 -14.95 9.19 -26.02
C GLU A 35 -14.02 9.73 -27.11
N SER A 36 -14.57 10.00 -28.30
CA SER A 36 -13.84 10.70 -29.35
C SER A 36 -13.86 12.19 -29.01
N PHE A 37 -12.71 12.73 -28.62
CA PHE A 37 -12.54 14.16 -28.39
C PHE A 37 -12.17 14.83 -29.72
N ASP A 38 -13.04 15.70 -30.21
CA ASP A 38 -12.72 16.58 -31.33
C ASP A 38 -11.78 17.68 -30.82
N LEU A 39 -10.50 17.54 -31.15
CA LEU A 39 -9.45 18.49 -30.76
C LEU A 39 -9.51 19.79 -31.58
N GLY A 40 -10.31 19.85 -32.64
CA GLY A 40 -10.43 21.03 -33.49
C GLY A 40 -11.09 22.23 -32.81
N ASN A 41 -11.87 22.00 -31.76
CA ASN A 41 -12.54 23.04 -30.97
C ASN A 41 -12.00 23.15 -29.54
N LEU A 42 -10.81 22.59 -29.30
CA LEU A 42 -10.14 22.67 -28.01
C LEU A 42 -9.41 24.00 -27.92
N GLU A 43 -10.18 25.07 -27.70
CA GLU A 43 -9.64 26.39 -27.39
C GLU A 43 -8.98 26.30 -26.01
N ILE A 44 -7.67 26.08 -26.00
CA ILE A 44 -6.88 26.12 -24.78
C ILE A 44 -6.86 27.59 -24.36
N GLU A 45 -7.66 27.96 -23.36
CA GLU A 45 -7.49 29.21 -22.61
C GLU A 45 -6.16 29.15 -21.85
N GLY A 46 -5.07 29.21 -22.60
CA GLY A 46 -3.72 29.16 -22.11
C GLY A 46 -3.42 30.46 -21.41
N LYS A 47 -3.73 30.55 -20.12
CA LYS A 47 -3.15 31.59 -19.28
C LYS A 47 -1.64 31.44 -19.37
N ILE A 48 -0.94 32.50 -19.78
CA ILE A 48 0.52 32.54 -19.79
C ILE A 48 0.97 32.33 -18.35
N ILE A 49 1.39 31.11 -18.03
CA ILE A 49 1.94 30.75 -16.73
C ILE A 49 3.45 30.90 -16.81
N ALA A 50 4.04 31.64 -15.87
CA ALA A 50 5.48 31.69 -15.75
C ALA A 50 5.98 30.33 -15.21
N PRO A 51 7.19 29.87 -15.55
CA PRO A 51 7.77 28.65 -14.96
C PRO A 51 7.77 28.65 -13.42
N GLY A 52 7.74 29.82 -12.78
CA GLY A 52 7.58 29.97 -11.33
C GLY A 52 6.18 29.65 -10.79
N ASP A 53 5.13 29.81 -11.60
CA ASP A 53 3.75 29.46 -11.22
C ASP A 53 3.54 27.94 -11.15
N LEU A 54 4.36 27.18 -11.89
CA LEU A 54 4.41 25.73 -11.86
C LEU A 54 5.34 25.18 -10.77
N SER A 55 5.83 26.03 -9.86
CA SER A 55 6.74 25.60 -8.81
C SER A 55 6.10 24.50 -7.95
N VAL A 56 6.63 23.29 -8.07
CA VAL A 56 6.24 22.18 -7.22
C VAL A 56 6.78 22.49 -5.83
N LYS A 57 5.89 22.72 -4.87
CA LYS A 57 6.22 22.91 -3.45
C LYS A 57 7.26 21.85 -3.06
N GLU A 58 8.43 22.27 -2.59
CA GLU A 58 9.50 21.33 -2.23
C GLU A 58 8.93 20.31 -1.25
N ARG A 59 8.81 19.07 -1.72
CA ARG A 59 8.31 17.98 -0.90
C ARG A 59 9.34 17.79 0.21
N SER A 60 8.92 17.84 1.46
CA SER A 60 9.83 17.58 2.58
C SER A 60 10.47 16.21 2.38
N ARG A 61 11.77 16.21 2.10
CA ARG A 61 12.54 14.98 1.92
C ARG A 61 12.57 14.29 3.28
N ARG A 62 11.87 13.16 3.42
CA ARG A 62 12.03 12.29 4.58
C ARG A 62 13.42 11.67 4.52
N THR A 63 14.34 12.15 5.36
CA THR A 63 15.61 11.50 5.60
C THR A 63 15.34 10.28 6.46
N PHE A 64 15.34 9.09 5.85
CA PHE A 64 15.26 7.85 6.62
C PHE A 64 16.62 7.61 7.26
N SER A 65 16.75 7.97 8.54
CA SER A 65 17.81 7.41 9.38
C SER A 65 17.24 6.19 10.10
N ARG A 66 17.88 5.04 9.92
CA ARG A 66 17.69 3.87 10.78
C ARG A 66 18.95 3.74 11.60
N ALA A 67 18.81 3.59 12.92
CA ALA A 67 19.87 3.01 13.70
C ALA A 67 20.13 1.62 13.10
N LEU A 68 21.33 1.40 12.56
CA LEU A 68 21.75 0.04 12.25
C LEU A 68 21.80 -0.70 13.58
N PHE A 69 21.23 -1.90 13.64
CA PHE A 69 21.38 -2.73 14.83
C PHE A 69 22.87 -3.00 14.98
N GLU A 70 23.49 -2.42 16.01
CA GLU A 70 24.85 -2.76 16.38
C GLU A 70 24.85 -4.22 16.85
N ARG A 71 25.66 -5.03 16.17
CA ARG A 71 25.86 -6.41 16.59
C ARG A 71 26.73 -6.37 17.85
N GLU A 72 26.32 -7.11 18.88
CA GLU A 72 27.06 -7.17 20.15
C GLU A 72 28.53 -7.58 19.95
N GLN A 73 28.82 -8.37 18.91
CA GLN A 73 30.17 -8.83 18.56
C GLN A 73 30.48 -8.66 17.06
N PHE A 74 30.29 -7.43 16.54
CA PHE A 74 30.52 -7.10 15.13
C PHE A 74 31.84 -7.68 14.57
N ASP A 75 32.97 -7.49 15.27
CA ASP A 75 34.29 -7.92 14.79
C ASP A 75 34.45 -9.45 14.70
N ALA A 76 33.83 -10.20 15.62
CA ALA A 76 33.93 -11.66 15.62
C ALA A 76 33.14 -12.27 14.46
N GLU A 77 31.96 -11.72 14.19
CA GLU A 77 31.09 -12.17 13.11
C GLU A 77 31.66 -11.82 11.74
N VAL A 78 32.16 -10.58 11.56
CA VAL A 78 32.81 -10.16 10.31
C VAL A 78 34.04 -11.02 10.00
N ARG A 79 34.86 -11.37 11.00
CA ARG A 79 36.02 -12.25 10.82
C ARG A 79 35.60 -13.64 10.35
N LYS A 80 34.53 -14.20 10.91
CA LYS A 80 33.97 -15.50 10.51
C LYS A 80 33.45 -15.45 9.07
N ASP A 81 32.72 -14.39 8.71
CA ASP A 81 32.19 -14.22 7.37
C ASP A 81 33.31 -14.12 6.33
N ILE A 82 34.37 -13.36 6.61
CA ILE A 82 35.55 -13.26 5.74
C ILE A 82 36.25 -14.61 5.56
N GLN A 83 36.37 -15.41 6.63
CA GLN A 83 36.95 -16.75 6.55
C GLN A 83 36.11 -17.70 5.69
N ASN A 84 34.79 -17.53 5.67
CA ASN A 84 33.85 -18.33 4.87
C ASN A 84 33.72 -17.85 3.41
N LEU A 85 34.32 -16.70 3.05
CA LEU A 85 34.34 -16.20 1.66
C LEU A 85 35.41 -16.89 0.79
N ARG A 86 36.14 -17.87 1.35
CA ARG A 86 37.23 -18.58 0.67
C ARG A 86 36.85 -20.01 0.32
#